data_AF-A0A7W4BRC1-F1
#
_entry.id   AF-A0A7W4BRC1-F1
#
_cell.length_a   1.000
_cell.length_b   1.000
_cell.length_c   1.000
_cell.angle_alpha   90.00
_cell.angle_beta   90.00
_cell.angle_gamma   90.00
#
_symmetry.space_group_name_H-M   'P 1'
#
loop_
_entity.id
_entity.type
_entity.pdbx_description
1 polymer ?
#
loop_
_entity_poly.entity_id
_entity_poly.type
_entity_poly.pdbx_seq_one_letter_code
_entity_poly.pdbx_strand_id
1 'polypeptide(L)'
;MLTESDLYIRPLYQIDETIHLCIPTLLTGQFTRVVDYYVNTEVAPAVKSKKSENKGRFFELDFVDTLEEQIRKNKLLKNIFCKVLNVGFEQRPGKDNEEIDIILRIGETYLIIEAKSFTYRIGSSGLKNNIKTITESNLERKKQFFIDDYERFKKSYDPTANFVFDEAKVLCCYLSSAPHCVGIRLNGYPVVDPSIIERYFGNSNFVMVNQDKGIKNFCFYKNELEAEKNLKRYLDELPQLSHYRNCFSYARSNFQRLYKGKKVIFDEPYFDFGSGRIEGELLKTWSLADRWHAIK
;
A
#
# COMPACT_ATOMS: atom_id res chain seq x y z
N MET A 1 -11.91 -35.21 -13.76
CA MET A 1 -12.90 -34.64 -12.82
C MET A 1 -12.30 -33.34 -12.32
N LEU A 2 -12.85 -32.19 -12.72
CA LEU A 2 -12.39 -30.88 -12.23
C LEU A 2 -12.66 -30.82 -10.72
N THR A 3 -11.65 -30.52 -9.93
CA THR A 3 -11.83 -30.34 -8.49
C THR A 3 -12.43 -28.96 -8.23
N GLU A 4 -13.17 -28.77 -7.14
CA GLU A 4 -13.71 -27.44 -6.78
C GLU A 4 -12.61 -26.36 -6.69
N SER A 5 -11.38 -26.75 -6.32
CA SER A 5 -10.20 -25.88 -6.33
C SER A 5 -9.80 -25.37 -7.72
N ASP A 6 -10.05 -26.13 -8.78
CA ASP A 6 -9.66 -25.74 -10.15
C ASP A 6 -10.55 -24.63 -10.70
N LEU A 7 -11.83 -24.60 -10.32
CA LEU A 7 -12.81 -23.59 -10.78
C LEU A 7 -12.50 -22.18 -10.28
N TYR A 8 -11.73 -22.05 -9.20
CA TYR A 8 -11.27 -20.76 -8.67
C TYR A 8 -10.13 -20.15 -9.48
N ILE A 9 -9.46 -20.95 -10.30
CA ILE A 9 -8.23 -20.60 -11.02
C ILE A 9 -8.46 -20.64 -12.54
N ARG A 10 -9.31 -21.57 -13.00
CA ARG A 10 -9.77 -21.71 -14.38
C ARG A 10 -11.28 -21.53 -14.39
N PRO A 11 -11.78 -20.27 -14.42
CA PRO A 11 -13.21 -20.01 -14.34
C PRO A 11 -13.94 -20.47 -15.61
N LEU A 12 -13.21 -20.68 -16.71
CA LEU A 12 -13.72 -21.29 -17.93
C LEU A 12 -13.45 -22.80 -17.91
N TYR A 13 -14.49 -23.59 -18.12
CA TYR A 13 -14.39 -25.05 -18.21
C TYR A 13 -15.37 -25.61 -19.24
N GLN A 14 -15.05 -26.78 -19.80
CA GLN A 14 -15.86 -27.43 -20.83
C GLN A 14 -16.58 -28.64 -20.25
N ILE A 15 -17.90 -28.72 -20.48
CA ILE A 15 -18.73 -29.91 -20.22
C ILE A 15 -19.51 -30.17 -21.51
N ASP A 16 -19.46 -31.40 -22.02
CA ASP A 16 -20.21 -31.83 -23.21
C ASP A 16 -20.10 -30.83 -24.39
N GLU A 17 -18.87 -30.47 -24.75
CA GLU A 17 -18.55 -29.52 -25.83
C GLU A 17 -19.05 -28.08 -25.63
N THR A 18 -19.69 -27.80 -24.50
CA THR A 18 -20.16 -26.47 -24.12
C THR A 18 -19.17 -25.82 -23.17
N ILE A 19 -18.81 -24.57 -23.44
CA ILE A 19 -17.94 -23.77 -22.58
C ILE A 19 -18.80 -23.07 -21.53
N HIS A 20 -18.46 -23.28 -20.26
CA HIS A 20 -19.12 -22.70 -19.10
C HIS A 20 -18.19 -21.71 -18.40
N LEU A 21 -18.78 -20.67 -17.79
CA LEU A 21 -18.07 -19.68 -16.99
C LEU A 21 -18.58 -19.70 -15.54
N CYS A 22 -17.67 -19.92 -14.58
CA CYS A 22 -17.97 -19.86 -13.15
C CYS A 22 -18.04 -18.40 -12.67
N ILE A 23 -19.23 -17.79 -12.75
CA ILE A 23 -19.47 -16.40 -12.34
C ILE A 23 -19.05 -16.10 -10.88
N PRO A 24 -19.30 -16.98 -9.87
CA PRO A 24 -18.86 -16.73 -8.51
C PRO A 24 -17.33 -16.54 -8.35
N THR A 25 -16.52 -17.22 -9.17
CA THR A 25 -15.06 -17.03 -9.18
C THR A 25 -14.67 -15.61 -9.60
N LEU A 26 -15.42 -14.98 -10.52
CA LEU A 26 -15.18 -13.61 -10.96
C LEU A 26 -15.65 -12.59 -9.92
N LEU A 27 -16.80 -12.83 -9.28
CA LEU A 27 -17.40 -11.93 -8.30
C LEU A 27 -16.65 -11.90 -6.97
N THR A 28 -16.04 -13.01 -6.56
CA THR A 28 -15.31 -13.14 -5.29
C THR A 28 -13.85 -12.68 -5.39
N GLY A 29 -13.52 -11.64 -6.15
CA GLY A 29 -12.17 -11.05 -6.15
C GLY A 29 -11.02 -12.01 -6.51
N GLN A 30 -11.31 -13.18 -7.08
CA GLN A 30 -10.30 -14.18 -7.46
C GLN A 30 -9.73 -13.93 -8.86
N PHE A 31 -10.19 -12.88 -9.55
CA PHE A 31 -9.62 -12.52 -10.85
C PHE A 31 -8.11 -12.32 -10.79
N THR A 32 -7.59 -11.71 -9.71
CA THR A 32 -6.13 -11.59 -9.49
C THR A 32 -5.43 -12.94 -9.31
N ARG A 33 -6.09 -13.96 -8.73
CA ARG A 33 -5.57 -15.33 -8.65
C ARG A 33 -5.60 -16.04 -9.99
N VAL A 34 -6.66 -15.83 -10.79
CA VAL A 34 -6.78 -16.31 -12.16
C VAL A 34 -5.67 -15.70 -13.01
N VAL A 35 -5.52 -14.37 -12.99
CA VAL A 35 -4.43 -13.65 -13.68
C VAL A 35 -3.07 -14.13 -13.19
N ASP A 36 -2.84 -14.23 -11.88
CA ASP A 36 -1.58 -14.73 -11.33
C ASP A 36 -1.28 -16.14 -11.82
N TYR A 37 -2.27 -17.03 -11.84
CA TYR A 37 -2.09 -18.37 -12.38
C TYR A 37 -1.74 -18.33 -13.86
N TYR A 38 -2.55 -17.68 -14.68
CA TYR A 38 -2.32 -17.57 -16.12
C TYR A 38 -0.94 -16.95 -16.45
N VAL A 39 -0.55 -15.88 -15.77
CA VAL A 39 0.78 -15.28 -15.90
C VAL A 39 1.86 -16.30 -15.53
N ASN A 40 1.71 -17.02 -14.41
CA ASN A 40 2.72 -17.96 -13.93
C ASN A 40 2.76 -19.32 -14.62
N THR A 41 1.68 -19.76 -15.28
CA THR A 41 1.54 -21.09 -15.87
C THR A 41 1.40 -21.10 -17.38
N GLU A 42 0.82 -20.07 -17.99
CA GLU A 42 0.55 -20.02 -19.43
C GLU A 42 1.43 -18.99 -20.15
N VAL A 43 1.72 -17.84 -19.52
CA VAL A 43 2.59 -16.79 -20.10
C VAL A 43 4.07 -17.01 -19.75
N ALA A 44 4.37 -17.37 -18.51
CA ALA A 44 5.73 -17.53 -17.99
C ALA A 44 6.44 -18.89 -18.18
N PRO A 45 5.92 -19.97 -18.81
CA PRO A 45 6.75 -21.13 -19.15
C PRO A 45 7.97 -20.79 -20.03
N ALA A 46 7.97 -19.62 -20.68
CA ALA A 46 9.08 -19.13 -21.49
C ALA A 46 10.26 -18.56 -20.69
N VAL A 47 10.13 -18.29 -19.38
CA VAL A 47 11.23 -17.76 -18.55
C VAL A 47 11.51 -18.74 -17.41
N LYS A 48 12.35 -19.73 -17.71
CA LYS A 48 12.87 -20.74 -16.76
C LYS A 48 13.84 -20.10 -15.76
N SER A 49 13.32 -19.35 -14.79
CA SER A 49 13.88 -19.13 -13.45
C SER A 49 13.09 -17.99 -12.80
N LYS A 50 12.65 -18.19 -11.54
CA LYS A 50 12.15 -17.11 -10.64
C LYS A 50 10.74 -16.54 -10.92
N LYS A 51 9.71 -17.40 -10.88
CA LYS A 51 8.28 -17.04 -11.03
C LYS A 51 7.76 -15.97 -10.05
N SER A 52 8.19 -15.97 -8.79
CA SER A 52 7.73 -15.00 -7.78
C SER A 52 8.51 -13.68 -7.78
N GLU A 53 9.80 -13.72 -8.12
CA GLU A 53 10.65 -12.52 -8.17
C GLU A 53 10.25 -11.60 -9.32
N ASN A 54 9.82 -12.16 -10.45
CA ASN A 54 9.36 -11.36 -11.58
C ASN A 54 8.11 -10.55 -11.24
N LYS A 55 7.14 -11.10 -10.48
CA LYS A 55 5.92 -10.38 -10.08
C LYS A 55 6.21 -9.21 -9.13
N GLY A 56 7.09 -9.42 -8.14
CA GLY A 56 7.54 -8.36 -7.23
C GLY A 56 8.18 -7.22 -8.02
N ARG A 57 9.15 -7.56 -8.87
CA ARG A 57 9.85 -6.61 -9.73
C ARG A 57 8.93 -5.86 -10.69
N PHE A 58 7.95 -6.53 -11.32
CA PHE A 58 6.98 -5.86 -12.19
C PHE A 58 6.11 -4.87 -11.41
N PHE A 59 5.68 -5.23 -10.20
CA PHE A 59 4.92 -4.32 -9.34
C PHE A 59 5.74 -3.10 -8.94
N GLU A 60 7.02 -3.29 -8.58
CA GLU A 60 7.92 -2.18 -8.27
C GLU A 60 8.12 -1.24 -9.46
N LEU A 61 8.40 -1.80 -10.66
CA LEU A 61 8.59 -1.02 -11.88
C LEU A 61 7.33 -0.24 -12.28
N ASP A 62 6.17 -0.92 -12.31
CA ASP A 62 4.88 -0.29 -12.66
C ASP A 62 4.52 0.85 -11.69
N PHE A 63 4.75 0.64 -10.39
CA PHE A 63 4.53 1.66 -9.39
C PHE A 63 5.50 2.85 -9.54
N VAL A 64 6.78 2.58 -9.82
CA VAL A 64 7.79 3.63 -10.04
C VAL A 64 7.43 4.47 -11.26
N ASP A 65 7.13 3.85 -12.40
CA ASP A 65 6.73 4.55 -13.62
C ASP A 65 5.49 5.42 -13.37
N THR A 66 4.51 4.88 -12.65
CA THR A 66 3.29 5.62 -12.27
C THR A 66 3.63 6.80 -11.37
N LEU A 67 4.45 6.59 -10.33
CA LEU A 67 4.82 7.61 -9.36
C LEU A 67 5.64 8.73 -10.00
N GLU A 68 6.60 8.41 -10.87
CA GLU A 68 7.37 9.39 -11.63
C GLU A 68 6.45 10.25 -12.51
N GLU A 69 5.48 9.63 -13.18
CA GLU A 69 4.50 10.34 -13.99
C GLU A 69 3.61 11.27 -13.15
N GLN A 70 3.19 10.84 -11.95
CA GLN A 70 2.45 11.69 -11.02
C GLN A 70 3.27 12.90 -10.56
N ILE A 71 4.53 12.69 -10.16
CA ILE A 71 5.45 13.76 -9.74
C ILE A 71 5.67 14.76 -10.90
N ARG A 72 5.89 14.26 -12.12
CA ARG A 72 6.10 15.08 -13.32
C ARG A 72 4.89 15.97 -13.64
N LYS A 73 3.67 15.46 -13.44
CA LYS A 73 2.43 16.21 -13.64
C LYS A 73 2.17 17.25 -12.54
N ASN A 74 2.63 16.98 -11.32
CA ASN A 74 2.37 17.83 -10.17
C ASN A 74 3.15 19.15 -10.23
N LYS A 75 2.43 20.27 -10.34
CA LYS A 75 3.03 21.61 -10.49
C LYS A 75 3.94 22.02 -9.33
N LEU A 76 3.73 21.49 -8.12
CA LEU A 76 4.49 21.83 -6.92
C LEU A 76 5.64 20.87 -6.63
N LEU A 77 5.71 19.71 -7.28
CA LEU A 77 6.77 18.71 -7.05
C LEU A 77 7.69 18.52 -8.27
N LYS A 78 7.52 19.34 -9.30
CA LYS A 78 8.38 19.35 -10.49
C LYS A 78 9.84 19.64 -10.11
N ASN A 79 10.75 19.27 -11.00
CA ASN A 79 12.21 19.49 -10.92
C ASN A 79 12.97 18.52 -10.01
N ILE A 80 14.20 18.91 -9.63
CA ILE A 80 15.14 18.10 -8.83
C ILE A 80 14.63 17.87 -7.40
N PHE A 81 13.64 18.64 -6.94
CA PHE A 81 13.11 18.60 -5.58
C PHE A 81 12.55 17.22 -5.20
N CYS A 82 11.73 16.62 -6.05
CA CYS A 82 11.16 15.30 -5.82
C CYS A 82 11.58 14.30 -6.92
N LYS A 83 12.12 13.15 -6.52
CA LYS A 83 12.64 12.13 -7.45
C LYS A 83 12.45 10.74 -6.89
N VAL A 84 12.03 9.80 -7.74
CA VAL A 84 12.19 8.38 -7.47
C VAL A 84 13.65 8.03 -7.76
N LEU A 85 14.31 7.40 -6.80
CA LEU A 85 15.73 7.12 -6.80
C LEU A 85 15.92 5.62 -6.60
N ASN A 86 16.50 4.97 -7.60
CA ASN A 86 16.93 3.57 -7.58
C ASN A 86 15.92 2.53 -7.06
N VAL A 87 15.53 1.63 -7.95
CA VAL A 87 14.75 0.44 -7.60
C VAL A 87 15.74 -0.69 -7.34
N GLY A 88 15.80 -1.21 -6.11
CA GLY A 88 16.72 -2.27 -5.71
C GLY A 88 18.12 -1.80 -5.29
N PHE A 89 18.21 -0.93 -4.27
CA PHE A 89 19.51 -0.56 -3.69
C PHE A 89 20.04 -1.67 -2.78
N GLU A 90 21.01 -2.43 -3.29
CA GLU A 90 21.59 -3.58 -2.58
C GLU A 90 22.68 -3.17 -1.58
N GLN A 91 22.70 -3.82 -0.42
CA GLN A 91 23.75 -3.71 0.57
C GLN A 91 25.07 -4.26 0.03
N ARG A 92 26.18 -3.71 0.53
CA ARG A 92 27.52 -4.19 0.18
C ARG A 92 27.62 -5.70 0.46
N PRO A 93 28.13 -6.51 -0.50
CA PRO A 93 28.34 -7.94 -0.28
C PRO A 93 29.16 -8.21 0.98
N GLY A 94 28.75 -9.20 1.78
CA GLY A 94 29.43 -9.60 3.02
C GLY A 94 28.83 -9.01 4.31
N LYS A 95 27.77 -8.19 4.21
CA LYS A 95 26.83 -7.91 5.31
C LYS A 95 25.63 -8.87 5.20
N ASP A 96 24.47 -8.49 5.74
CA ASP A 96 23.20 -9.24 5.69
C ASP A 96 22.62 -9.40 4.27
N ASN A 97 23.21 -8.74 3.27
CA ASN A 97 22.76 -8.72 1.87
C ASN A 97 21.33 -8.20 1.72
N GLU A 98 21.01 -7.11 2.42
CA GLU A 98 19.73 -6.42 2.28
C GLU A 98 19.58 -5.74 0.91
N GLU A 99 18.35 -5.55 0.45
CA GLU A 99 18.00 -4.73 -0.72
C GLU A 99 16.89 -3.77 -0.31
N ILE A 100 16.94 -2.51 -0.77
CA ILE A 100 15.81 -1.59 -0.63
C ILE A 100 15.07 -1.51 -1.95
N ASP A 101 13.79 -1.87 -1.92
CA ASP A 101 12.96 -1.98 -3.11
C ASP A 101 12.84 -0.62 -3.82
N ILE A 102 12.44 0.45 -3.12
CA ILE A 102 12.28 1.79 -3.72
C ILE A 102 12.73 2.88 -2.74
N ILE A 103 13.45 3.88 -3.24
CA ILE A 103 13.78 5.10 -2.50
C ILE A 103 13.19 6.30 -3.24
N LEU A 104 12.59 7.22 -2.49
CA LEU A 104 12.09 8.49 -3.02
C LEU A 104 12.75 9.63 -2.24
N ARG A 105 13.15 10.70 -2.92
CA ARG A 105 13.56 11.94 -2.27
C ARG A 105 12.50 13.02 -2.48
N ILE A 106 12.25 13.81 -1.42
CA ILE A 106 11.53 15.08 -1.47
C ILE A 106 12.30 16.12 -0.63
N GLY A 107 12.87 17.12 -1.30
CA GLY A 107 13.76 18.08 -0.64
C GLY A 107 14.97 17.38 -0.01
N GLU A 108 15.10 17.48 1.31
CA GLU A 108 16.14 16.82 2.09
C GLU A 108 15.68 15.52 2.75
N THR A 109 14.41 15.13 2.53
CA THR A 109 13.79 13.95 3.11
C THR A 109 13.84 12.76 2.16
N TYR A 110 14.28 11.61 2.66
CA TYR A 110 14.21 10.33 1.96
C TYR A 110 13.06 9.49 2.50
N LEU A 111 12.29 8.89 1.60
CA LEU A 111 11.28 7.89 1.91
C LEU A 111 11.74 6.54 1.36
N ILE A 112 12.01 5.61 2.27
CA ILE A 112 12.33 4.22 1.98
C ILE A 112 11.01 3.43 1.91
N ILE A 113 10.75 2.79 0.78
CA ILE A 113 9.52 2.05 0.56
C ILE A 113 9.87 0.57 0.38
N GLU A 114 9.31 -0.26 1.26
CA GLU A 114 9.38 -1.70 1.13
C GLU A 114 8.13 -2.21 0.41
N ALA A 115 8.29 -2.67 -0.83
CA ALA A 115 7.22 -3.12 -1.68
C ALA A 115 6.92 -4.61 -1.45
N LYS A 116 5.63 -4.94 -1.32
CA LYS A 116 5.17 -6.33 -1.21
C LYS A 116 4.01 -6.56 -2.15
N SER A 117 4.31 -7.30 -3.21
CA SER A 117 3.33 -7.79 -4.16
C SER A 117 2.71 -9.09 -3.65
N PHE A 118 1.42 -9.04 -3.32
CA PHE A 118 0.67 -10.19 -2.83
C PHE A 118 -0.23 -10.77 -3.93
N THR A 119 -0.35 -12.09 -3.95
CA THR A 119 -1.53 -12.73 -4.55
C THR A 119 -2.70 -12.50 -3.61
N TYR A 120 -3.76 -11.86 -4.08
CA TYR A 120 -4.93 -11.60 -3.25
C TYR A 120 -5.52 -12.92 -2.76
N ARG A 121 -5.49 -13.14 -1.44
CA ARG A 121 -6.11 -14.31 -0.80
C ARG A 121 -7.19 -13.78 0.12
N ILE A 122 -8.45 -14.01 -0.24
CA ILE A 122 -9.58 -13.63 0.61
C ILE A 122 -9.57 -14.48 1.88
N GLY A 123 -9.93 -13.84 2.99
CA GLY A 123 -10.09 -14.47 4.28
C GLY A 123 -8.94 -14.23 5.25
N SER A 124 -9.16 -14.65 6.50
CA SER A 124 -8.26 -14.42 7.64
C SER A 124 -6.89 -15.07 7.47
N SER A 125 -6.79 -16.19 6.76
CA SER A 125 -5.52 -16.85 6.47
C SER A 125 -4.64 -16.05 5.50
N GLY A 126 -5.25 -15.42 4.49
CA GLY A 126 -4.57 -14.53 3.56
C GLY A 126 -4.00 -13.30 4.26
N LEU A 127 -4.85 -12.63 5.04
CA LEU A 127 -4.45 -11.48 5.86
C LEU A 127 -3.30 -11.83 6.82
N LYS A 128 -3.42 -12.95 7.55
CA LYS A 128 -2.37 -13.40 8.48
C LYS A 128 -1.03 -13.62 7.79
N ASN A 129 -1.05 -14.25 6.61
CA ASN A 129 0.17 -14.48 5.85
C ASN A 129 0.79 -13.17 5.36
N ASN A 130 -0.02 -12.23 4.87
CA ASN A 130 0.48 -10.95 4.38
C ASN A 130 1.06 -10.10 5.51
N ILE A 131 0.40 -10.04 6.67
CA ILE A 131 0.95 -9.40 7.88
C ILE A 131 2.29 -10.03 8.25
N LYS A 132 2.37 -11.37 8.26
CA LYS A 132 3.60 -12.10 8.58
C LYS A 132 4.73 -11.70 7.61
N THR A 133 4.47 -11.74 6.30
CA THR A 133 5.46 -11.38 5.28
C THR A 133 5.95 -9.94 5.41
N ILE A 134 5.06 -8.97 5.66
CA ILE A 134 5.46 -7.57 5.88
C ILE A 134 6.30 -7.43 7.16
N THR A 135 5.91 -8.13 8.22
CA THR A 135 6.63 -8.07 9.50
C THR A 135 8.04 -8.65 9.39
N GLU A 136 8.21 -9.72 8.60
CA GLU A 136 9.49 -10.40 8.39
C GLU A 136 10.49 -9.61 7.54
N SER A 137 10.05 -8.63 6.74
CA SER A 137 10.95 -7.85 5.88
C SER A 137 11.76 -6.76 6.60
N ASN A 138 11.55 -6.59 7.90
CA ASN A 138 12.36 -5.76 8.83
C ASN A 138 12.85 -4.42 8.24
N LEU A 139 11.90 -3.50 8.04
CA LEU A 139 12.16 -2.18 7.45
C LEU A 139 13.11 -1.31 8.30
N GLU A 140 13.17 -1.53 9.62
CA GLU A 140 14.13 -0.86 10.50
C GLU A 140 15.58 -1.17 10.10
N ARG A 141 15.87 -2.44 9.81
CA ARG A 141 17.21 -2.84 9.37
C ARG A 141 17.57 -2.23 8.01
N LYS A 142 16.60 -2.15 7.09
CA LYS A 142 16.78 -1.49 5.79
C LYS A 142 17.03 0.01 5.94
N LYS A 143 16.32 0.67 6.87
CA LYS A 143 16.58 2.07 7.24
C LYS A 143 18.01 2.26 7.75
N GLN A 144 18.46 1.43 8.68
CA GLN A 144 19.83 1.52 9.21
C GLN A 144 20.87 1.27 8.11
N PHE A 145 20.63 0.27 7.24
CA PHE A 145 21.46 0.04 6.06
C PHE A 145 21.58 1.29 5.17
N PHE A 146 20.46 1.96 4.87
CA PHE A 146 20.49 3.18 4.07
C PHE A 146 21.33 4.28 4.71
N ILE A 147 21.19 4.45 6.04
CA ILE A 147 21.95 5.42 6.83
C ILE A 147 23.46 5.11 6.75
N ASP A 148 23.85 3.87 7.04
CA ASP A 148 25.26 3.44 7.05
C ASP A 148 25.95 3.59 5.68
N ASP A 149 25.19 3.34 4.61
CA ASP A 149 25.69 3.34 3.24
C ASP A 149 25.28 4.61 2.46
N TYR A 150 24.81 5.67 3.15
CA TYR A 150 24.27 6.89 2.53
C TYR A 150 25.26 7.56 1.57
N GLU A 151 26.53 7.69 1.94
CA GLU A 151 27.54 8.34 1.08
C GLU A 151 27.74 7.58 -0.24
N ARG A 152 27.65 6.25 -0.21
CA ARG A 152 27.68 5.42 -1.42
C ARG A 152 26.41 5.62 -2.24
N PHE A 153 25.25 5.62 -1.57
CA PHE A 153 23.97 5.87 -2.21
C PHE A 153 23.98 7.23 -2.93
N LYS A 154 24.36 8.30 -2.23
CA LYS A 154 24.46 9.67 -2.74
C LYS A 154 25.37 9.74 -3.96
N LYS A 155 26.58 9.16 -3.90
CA LYS A 155 27.51 9.19 -5.03
C LYS A 155 26.97 8.49 -6.28
N SER A 156 26.29 7.36 -6.12
CA SER A 156 25.88 6.50 -7.23
C SER A 156 24.51 6.84 -7.79
N TYR A 157 23.56 7.24 -6.93
CA TYR A 157 22.14 7.32 -7.27
C TYR A 157 21.54 8.72 -7.08
N ASP A 158 22.14 9.54 -6.21
CA ASP A 158 21.66 10.90 -5.98
C ASP A 158 22.77 11.95 -5.89
N PRO A 159 23.59 12.09 -6.94
CA PRO A 159 24.70 13.05 -6.95
C PRO A 159 24.24 14.51 -6.86
N THR A 160 22.93 14.75 -7.03
CA THR A 160 22.31 16.08 -6.94
C THR A 160 21.95 16.50 -5.51
N ALA A 161 22.10 15.62 -4.52
CA ALA A 161 21.82 15.94 -3.12
C ALA A 161 22.85 16.92 -2.56
N ASN A 162 22.48 18.20 -2.44
CA ASN A 162 23.34 19.25 -1.90
C ASN A 162 22.82 19.77 -0.55
N PHE A 163 22.64 18.85 0.40
CA PHE A 163 22.25 19.14 1.78
C PHE A 163 23.04 18.24 2.73
N VAL A 164 23.02 18.61 4.01
CA VAL A 164 23.59 17.80 5.09
C VAL A 164 22.62 16.67 5.40
N PHE A 165 23.12 15.44 5.41
CA PHE A 165 22.30 14.28 5.72
C PHE A 165 21.80 14.33 7.16
N ASP A 166 20.50 14.06 7.34
CA ASP A 166 19.83 13.97 8.63
C ASP A 166 19.03 12.67 8.71
N GLU A 167 19.43 11.78 9.62
CA GLU A 167 18.77 10.49 9.85
C GLU A 167 17.30 10.65 10.26
N ALA A 168 16.93 11.77 10.90
CA ALA A 168 15.55 12.07 11.29
C ALA A 168 14.65 12.35 10.07
N LYS A 169 15.26 12.71 8.93
CA LYS A 169 14.59 12.91 7.64
C LYS A 169 14.55 11.64 6.78
N VAL A 170 14.87 10.48 7.35
CA VAL A 170 14.66 9.18 6.70
C VAL A 170 13.35 8.56 7.20
N LEU A 171 12.33 8.69 6.37
CA LEU A 171 11.01 8.11 6.56
C LEU A 171 10.95 6.72 5.93
N CYS A 172 10.06 5.86 6.43
CA CYS A 172 9.81 4.57 5.79
C CYS A 172 8.32 4.22 5.79
N CYS A 173 7.90 3.43 4.80
CA CYS A 173 6.59 2.79 4.77
C CYS A 173 6.64 1.44 4.05
N TYR A 174 5.63 0.61 4.30
CA TYR A 174 5.38 -0.59 3.52
C TYR A 174 4.39 -0.28 2.41
N LEU A 175 4.70 -0.64 1.17
CA LEU A 175 3.79 -0.55 0.03
C LEU A 175 3.22 -1.94 -0.26
N SER A 176 1.92 -2.09 -0.09
CA SER A 176 1.22 -3.35 -0.38
C SER A 176 0.44 -3.24 -1.68
N SER A 177 0.58 -4.24 -2.55
CA SER A 177 -0.31 -4.39 -3.72
C SER A 177 -1.73 -4.81 -3.33
N ALA A 178 -2.00 -5.06 -2.04
CA ALA A 178 -3.30 -5.53 -1.57
C ALA A 178 -3.83 -4.63 -0.44
N PRO A 179 -5.09 -4.15 -0.55
CA PRO A 179 -5.59 -3.07 0.31
C PRO A 179 -5.88 -3.47 1.77
N HIS A 180 -5.92 -4.76 2.09
CA HIS A 180 -6.41 -5.24 3.40
C HIS A 180 -5.47 -4.97 4.58
N CYS A 181 -4.19 -4.69 4.34
CA CYS A 181 -3.26 -4.25 5.40
C CYS A 181 -3.15 -2.72 5.48
N VAL A 182 -3.75 -1.97 4.56
CA VAL A 182 -3.56 -0.52 4.46
C VAL A 182 -4.18 0.17 5.67
N GLY A 183 -3.46 1.14 6.23
CA GLY A 183 -3.91 1.92 7.39
C GLY A 183 -3.61 1.30 8.76
N ILE A 184 -2.97 0.14 8.79
CA ILE A 184 -2.34 -0.37 10.02
C ILE A 184 -0.86 0.01 10.06
N ARG A 185 -0.26 -0.13 11.25
CA ARG A 185 1.20 -0.09 11.40
C ARG A 185 1.74 -1.48 11.66
N LEU A 186 2.83 -1.84 10.99
CA LEU A 186 3.60 -3.05 11.23
C LEU A 186 5.03 -2.63 11.55
N ASN A 187 5.62 -3.19 12.61
CA ASN A 187 6.96 -2.79 13.09
C ASN A 187 7.13 -1.27 13.27
N GLY A 188 6.07 -0.56 13.66
CA GLY A 188 6.09 0.90 13.81
C GLY A 188 5.91 1.70 12.52
N TYR A 189 5.94 1.07 11.34
CA TYR A 189 5.83 1.74 10.04
C TYR A 189 4.42 1.62 9.44
N PRO A 190 3.92 2.68 8.75
CA PRO A 190 2.62 2.64 8.11
C PRO A 190 2.62 1.70 6.90
N VAL A 191 1.53 0.95 6.73
CA VAL A 191 1.27 0.18 5.51
C VAL A 191 0.33 0.98 4.62
N VAL A 192 0.76 1.22 3.39
CA VAL A 192 0.07 2.00 2.35
C VAL A 192 -0.11 1.16 1.09
N ASP A 193 -1.00 1.58 0.20
CA ASP A 193 -1.11 1.04 -1.16
C ASP A 193 -0.67 2.10 -2.19
N PRO A 194 -0.55 1.74 -3.48
CA PRO A 194 -0.19 2.68 -4.53
C PRO A 194 -1.07 3.93 -4.55
N SER A 195 -2.39 3.77 -4.37
CA SER A 195 -3.35 4.87 -4.43
C SER A 195 -3.10 5.94 -3.35
N ILE A 196 -2.66 5.53 -2.16
CA ILE A 196 -2.28 6.44 -1.09
C ILE A 196 -1.04 7.26 -1.47
N ILE A 197 0.01 6.63 -2.00
CA ILE A 197 1.23 7.36 -2.36
C ILE A 197 0.97 8.25 -3.59
N GLU A 198 0.38 7.69 -4.65
CA GLU A 198 0.01 8.43 -5.86
C GLU A 198 -0.86 9.65 -5.57
N ARG A 199 -1.77 9.56 -4.60
CA ARG A 199 -2.62 10.69 -4.22
C ARG A 199 -1.80 11.86 -3.68
N TYR A 200 -0.80 11.60 -2.85
CA TYR A 200 0.06 12.66 -2.29
C TYR A 200 0.93 13.30 -3.35
N PHE A 201 1.57 12.48 -4.20
CA PHE A 201 2.54 12.95 -5.18
C PHE A 201 1.91 13.45 -6.47
N GLY A 202 0.70 13.01 -6.82
CA GLY A 202 0.00 13.40 -8.04
C GLY A 202 -0.72 14.73 -7.94
N ASN A 203 -1.42 14.99 -6.83
CA ASN A 203 -2.11 16.26 -6.62
C ASN A 203 -1.93 16.75 -5.19
N SER A 204 -1.69 18.04 -5.03
CA SER A 204 -1.53 18.66 -3.71
C SER A 204 -2.81 18.78 -2.90
N ASN A 205 -3.96 18.40 -3.48
CA ASN A 205 -5.26 18.49 -2.85
C ASN A 205 -6.27 17.50 -3.44
N PHE A 206 -7.40 17.36 -2.76
CA PHE A 206 -8.61 16.75 -3.29
C PHE A 206 -9.85 17.53 -2.84
N VAL A 207 -10.92 17.41 -3.63
CA VAL A 207 -12.20 18.06 -3.36
C VAL A 207 -13.04 17.15 -2.47
N MET A 208 -13.53 17.68 -1.36
CA MET A 208 -14.55 17.10 -0.50
C MET A 208 -15.89 17.74 -0.81
N VAL A 209 -16.92 16.92 -0.93
CA VAL A 209 -18.30 17.36 -1.17
C VAL A 209 -19.18 16.81 -0.05
N ASN A 210 -19.92 17.70 0.61
CA ASN A 210 -20.90 17.36 1.62
C ASN A 210 -22.21 18.10 1.28
N GLN A 211 -23.34 17.41 1.33
CA GLN A 211 -24.62 17.98 0.89
C GLN A 211 -25.04 19.20 1.72
N ASP A 212 -24.74 19.19 3.02
CA ASP A 212 -25.16 20.25 3.95
C ASP A 212 -24.10 21.35 4.12
N LYS A 213 -22.80 21.01 3.98
CA LYS A 213 -21.67 21.93 4.17
C LYS A 213 -21.05 22.47 2.87
N GLY A 214 -21.47 21.96 1.72
CA GLY A 214 -21.00 22.39 0.41
C GLY A 214 -19.71 21.71 -0.05
N ILE A 215 -18.84 22.47 -0.71
CA ILE A 215 -17.61 21.97 -1.34
C ILE A 215 -16.40 22.55 -0.61
N LYS A 216 -15.38 21.73 -0.33
CA LYS A 216 -14.13 22.14 0.32
C LYS A 216 -12.93 21.40 -0.23
N ASN A 217 -11.80 22.08 -0.37
CA ASN A 217 -10.55 21.43 -0.74
C ASN A 217 -9.78 20.98 0.51
N PHE A 218 -9.42 19.71 0.56
CA PHE A 218 -8.39 19.22 1.45
C PHE A 218 -7.05 19.40 0.77
N CYS A 219 -6.19 20.27 1.28
CA CYS A 219 -4.86 20.50 0.73
C CYS A 219 -3.82 19.77 1.56
N PHE A 220 -3.03 18.89 0.94
CA PHE A 220 -1.92 18.20 1.60
C PHE A 220 -0.73 19.14 1.83
N TYR A 221 -0.46 20.02 0.87
CA TYR A 221 0.63 21.00 0.90
C TYR A 221 0.36 22.11 -0.13
N LYS A 222 0.82 23.32 0.18
CA LYS A 222 0.66 24.50 -0.70
C LYS A 222 1.93 24.84 -1.49
N ASN A 223 3.06 24.29 -1.07
CA ASN A 223 4.38 24.53 -1.64
C ASN A 223 5.30 23.32 -1.37
N GLU A 224 6.49 23.33 -1.98
CA GLU A 224 7.52 22.29 -1.85
C GLU A 224 7.90 22.01 -0.39
N LEU A 225 8.14 23.06 0.40
CA LEU A 225 8.55 22.91 1.80
C LEU A 225 7.46 22.25 2.66
N GLU A 226 6.19 22.62 2.45
CA GLU A 226 5.07 21.94 3.09
C GLU A 226 4.95 20.48 2.62
N ALA A 227 5.25 20.19 1.36
CA ALA A 227 5.19 18.83 0.83
C ALA A 227 6.24 17.91 1.48
N GLU A 228 7.45 18.41 1.72
CA GLU A 228 8.47 17.70 2.49
C GLU A 228 8.02 17.49 3.94
N LYS A 229 7.64 18.56 4.64
CA LYS A 229 7.28 18.52 6.07
C LYS A 229 6.05 17.67 6.36
N ASN A 230 5.05 17.70 5.49
CA ASN A 230 3.79 17.01 5.72
C ASN A 230 3.83 15.53 5.34
N LEU A 231 4.89 15.04 4.67
CA LEU A 231 4.93 13.66 4.20
C LEU A 231 4.81 12.66 5.34
N LYS A 232 5.54 12.86 6.44
CA LYS A 232 5.45 12.00 7.62
C LYS A 232 4.02 11.99 8.17
N ARG A 233 3.44 13.16 8.38
CA ARG A 233 2.07 13.29 8.90
C ARG A 233 1.05 12.64 7.96
N TYR A 234 1.24 12.80 6.66
CA TYR A 234 0.40 12.19 5.65
C TYR A 234 0.39 10.67 5.76
N LEU A 235 1.58 10.05 5.83
CA LEU A 235 1.74 8.60 6.00
C LEU A 235 1.19 8.10 7.35
N ASP A 236 1.23 8.93 8.39
CA ASP A 236 0.77 8.60 9.73
C ASP A 236 -0.77 8.68 9.87
N GLU A 237 -1.40 9.65 9.22
CA GLU A 237 -2.84 9.94 9.36
C GLU A 237 -3.71 9.34 8.24
N LEU A 238 -3.15 9.12 7.04
CA LEU A 238 -3.84 8.63 5.84
C LEU A 238 -5.24 9.24 5.66
N PRO A 239 -5.36 10.55 5.34
CA PRO A 239 -6.64 11.27 5.34
C PRO A 239 -7.76 10.59 4.53
N GLN A 240 -7.41 9.85 3.47
CA GLN A 240 -8.33 9.12 2.60
C GLN A 240 -8.96 7.89 3.27
N LEU A 241 -8.39 7.41 4.37
CA LEU A 241 -8.91 6.30 5.16
C LEU A 241 -9.42 6.73 6.53
N SER A 242 -9.15 7.98 6.92
CA SER A 242 -9.50 8.54 8.22
C SER A 242 -10.99 8.35 8.56
N HIS A 243 -11.89 8.49 7.58
CA HIS A 243 -13.32 8.35 7.79
C HIS A 243 -13.79 6.90 7.95
N TYR A 244 -13.04 5.92 7.47
CA TYR A 244 -13.40 4.51 7.61
C TYR A 244 -13.07 3.94 8.99
N ARG A 245 -12.12 4.56 9.71
CA ARG A 245 -11.53 3.99 10.94
C ARG A 245 -12.56 3.67 12.02
N ASN A 246 -13.56 4.52 12.18
CA ASN A 246 -14.60 4.36 13.21
C ASN A 246 -15.97 3.96 12.65
N CYS A 247 -16.06 3.68 11.35
CA CYS A 247 -17.31 3.20 10.73
C CYS A 247 -17.52 1.70 10.93
N PHE A 248 -16.52 0.97 11.45
CA PHE A 248 -16.69 -0.43 11.82
C PHE A 248 -17.38 -0.55 13.18
N SER A 249 -18.47 -1.32 13.21
CA SER A 249 -19.11 -1.82 14.43
C SER A 249 -18.93 -3.33 14.49
N TYR A 250 -19.06 -3.91 15.68
CA TYR A 250 -19.01 -5.36 15.85
C TYR A 250 -20.39 -5.85 16.27
N ALA A 251 -20.99 -6.71 15.46
CA ALA A 251 -22.19 -7.44 15.84
C ALA A 251 -21.74 -8.72 16.52
N ARG A 252 -22.22 -8.95 17.74
CA ARG A 252 -22.03 -10.25 18.38
C ARG A 252 -22.99 -11.25 17.78
N SER A 253 -22.49 -12.09 16.89
CA SER A 253 -23.24 -13.24 16.39
C SER A 253 -23.05 -14.41 17.35
N ASN A 254 -24.00 -14.57 18.27
CA ASN A 254 -23.98 -15.66 19.24
C ASN A 254 -24.35 -16.99 18.56
N PHE A 255 -23.37 -17.70 18.01
CA PHE A 255 -23.54 -19.11 17.67
C PHE A 255 -23.32 -19.96 18.92
N GLN A 256 -24.42 -20.42 19.54
CA GLN A 256 -24.35 -21.43 20.60
C GLN A 256 -24.09 -22.81 19.98
N ARG A 257 -22.86 -23.07 19.55
CA ARG A 257 -22.38 -24.43 19.27
C ARG A 257 -21.13 -24.73 20.09
N LEU A 258 -21.11 -25.91 20.69
CA LEU A 258 -19.93 -26.44 21.38
C LEU A 258 -18.96 -26.96 20.33
N TYR A 259 -17.77 -26.38 20.22
CA TYR A 259 -16.66 -26.98 19.47
C TYR A 259 -15.70 -27.63 20.46
N LYS A 260 -15.62 -28.97 20.44
CA LYS A 260 -14.81 -29.76 21.40
C LYS A 260 -15.08 -29.41 22.87
N GLY A 261 -16.36 -29.23 23.24
CA GLY A 261 -16.77 -28.88 24.60
C GLY A 261 -16.50 -27.43 25.02
N LYS A 262 -15.96 -26.59 24.14
CA LYS A 262 -15.74 -25.17 24.40
C LYS A 262 -16.82 -24.33 23.72
N LYS A 263 -17.38 -23.36 24.45
CA LYS A 263 -18.24 -22.33 23.90
C LYS A 263 -17.41 -21.45 22.98
N VAL A 264 -17.77 -21.38 21.71
CA VAL A 264 -17.13 -20.46 20.75
C VAL A 264 -18.03 -19.25 20.59
N ILE A 265 -17.45 -18.06 20.76
CA ILE A 265 -18.13 -16.78 20.55
C ILE A 265 -17.49 -16.16 19.31
N PHE A 266 -18.30 -15.75 18.34
CA PHE A 266 -17.85 -15.05 17.14
C PHE A 266 -18.37 -13.62 17.17
N ASP A 267 -17.45 -12.67 17.12
CA ASP A 267 -17.76 -11.26 16.90
C ASP A 267 -17.49 -10.95 15.43
N GLU A 268 -18.52 -10.60 14.67
CA GLU A 268 -18.40 -10.27 13.26
C GLU A 268 -18.33 -8.74 13.10
N PRO A 269 -17.24 -8.18 12.55
CA PRO A 269 -17.23 -6.78 12.19
C PRO A 269 -18.22 -6.56 11.03
N TYR A 270 -19.13 -5.61 11.21
CA TYR A 270 -19.96 -5.10 10.12
C TYR A 270 -19.68 -3.62 9.93
N PHE A 271 -19.84 -3.16 8.70
CA PHE A 271 -19.77 -1.74 8.42
C PHE A 271 -21.09 -1.09 8.84
N ASP A 272 -21.02 -0.17 9.79
CA ASP A 272 -22.21 0.52 10.28
C ASP A 272 -22.52 1.69 9.34
N PHE A 273 -23.43 1.44 8.41
CA PHE A 273 -23.93 2.46 7.49
C PHE A 273 -24.95 3.40 8.14
N GLY A 274 -25.10 3.39 9.47
CA GLY A 274 -25.89 4.40 10.19
C GLY A 274 -25.43 5.80 9.77
N SER A 275 -26.33 6.55 9.15
CA SER A 275 -26.04 7.85 8.52
C SER A 275 -25.28 8.79 9.46
N GLY A 276 -25.69 8.88 10.73
CA GLY A 276 -25.05 9.76 11.72
C GLY A 276 -23.59 9.41 12.06
N ARG A 277 -23.18 8.12 11.96
CA ARG A 277 -21.79 7.72 12.22
C ARG A 277 -20.90 8.04 11.03
N ILE A 278 -21.35 7.71 9.83
CA ILE A 278 -20.65 8.08 8.59
C ILE A 278 -20.53 9.61 8.50
N GLU A 279 -21.61 10.33 8.77
CA GLU A 279 -21.63 11.79 8.79
C GLU A 279 -20.65 12.35 9.83
N GLY A 280 -20.63 11.79 11.05
CA GLY A 280 -19.67 12.14 12.08
C GLY A 280 -18.20 11.97 11.64
N GLU A 281 -17.89 10.89 10.92
CA GLU A 281 -16.54 10.67 10.37
C GLU A 281 -16.22 11.61 9.21
N LEU A 282 -17.16 11.88 8.31
CA LEU A 282 -16.99 12.90 7.26
C LEU A 282 -16.74 14.29 7.87
N LEU A 283 -17.40 14.61 8.98
CA LEU A 283 -17.18 15.85 9.73
C LEU A 283 -15.78 15.92 10.34
N LYS A 284 -15.21 14.79 10.77
CA LYS A 284 -13.82 14.72 11.25
C LYS A 284 -12.84 14.98 10.12
N THR A 285 -13.01 14.38 8.95
CA THR A 285 -12.17 14.68 7.77
C THR A 285 -12.32 16.14 7.33
N TRP A 286 -13.54 16.68 7.39
CA TRP A 286 -13.82 18.09 7.12
C TRP A 286 -13.05 19.02 8.07
N SER A 287 -13.05 18.71 9.36
CA SER A 287 -12.33 19.45 10.40
C SER A 287 -10.81 19.23 10.33
N LEU A 288 -10.38 18.06 9.87
CA LEU A 288 -8.98 17.77 9.61
C LEU A 288 -8.43 18.68 8.53
N ALA A 289 -9.20 18.94 7.47
CA ALA A 289 -8.80 19.88 6.42
C ALA A 289 -8.56 21.30 6.96
N ASP A 290 -9.31 21.77 7.97
CA ASP A 290 -9.08 23.09 8.59
C ASP A 290 -7.77 23.14 9.36
N ARG A 291 -7.42 22.04 10.04
CA ARG A 291 -6.26 21.98 10.93
C ARG A 291 -5.02 21.38 10.29
N TRP A 292 -5.10 20.93 9.03
CA TRP A 292 -4.00 20.26 8.35
C TRP A 292 -2.72 21.12 8.32
N HIS A 293 -2.86 22.43 8.18
CA HIS A 293 -1.73 23.36 8.19
C HIS A 293 -1.57 24.14 9.51
N ALA A 294 -2.41 23.87 10.52
CA ALA A 294 -2.45 24.64 11.76
C ALA A 294 -1.58 24.05 12.88
N ILE A 295 -1.13 22.80 12.72
CA ILE A 295 -0.24 22.13 13.68
C ILE A 295 1.19 22.50 13.32
N LYS A 296 1.81 23.35 14.13
CA LYS A 296 3.24 23.69 14.08
C LYS A 296 4.07 22.70 14.88
#